data_AF-A0A183DKQ0-F1
#
_entry.id   AF-A0A183DKQ0-F1
#
_cell.length_a   1.000
_cell.length_b   1.000
_cell.length_c   1.000
_cell.angle_alpha   90.00
_cell.angle_beta   90.00
_cell.angle_gamma   90.00
#
_symmetry.space_group_name_H-M   'P 1'
#
loop_
_entity.id
_entity.type
_entity.pdbx_description
1 polymer ?
#
loop_
_entity_poly.entity_id
_entity_poly.type
_entity_poly.pdbx_seq_one_letter_code
_entity_poly.pdbx_strand_id
1 'polypeptide(L)'
;MVNFNEPLSVLQRISEDLEYSYLLDEGAEKNDSLEQMCFVAAFAISAYSTTGYRTTKPFNPLLGETFECDRFADLGWRSLAEQVTGFFFLGLHSGDEET
;
A
#
# COMPACT_ATOMS: atom_id res chain seq x y z
N MET A 1 -7.95 -18.93 18.33
CA MET A 1 -6.75 -18.15 18.00
C MET A 1 -7.01 -17.44 16.66
N VAL A 2 -7.86 -16.40 16.67
CA VAL A 2 -8.41 -15.76 15.45
C VAL A 2 -8.50 -14.23 15.60
N ASN A 3 -7.67 -13.63 16.46
CA ASN A 3 -7.90 -12.27 16.96
C ASN A 3 -6.67 -11.34 16.86
N PHE A 4 -5.89 -11.43 15.78
CA PHE A 4 -4.73 -10.55 15.54
C PHE A 4 -4.47 -10.19 14.07
N ASN A 5 -5.40 -10.52 13.17
CA ASN A 5 -5.29 -10.12 11.78
C ASN A 5 -6.29 -9.01 11.52
N GLU A 6 -5.82 -7.92 10.94
CA GLU A 6 -6.66 -6.86 10.38
C GLU A 6 -7.63 -7.50 9.37
N PRO A 7 -8.91 -7.09 9.30
CA PRO A 7 -9.89 -7.65 8.36
C PRO A 7 -9.64 -7.20 6.90
N LEU A 8 -8.36 -7.13 6.50
CA LEU A 8 -7.89 -6.75 5.17
C LEU A 8 -6.79 -7.70 4.71
N SER A 9 -6.86 -8.15 3.45
CA SER A 9 -5.75 -8.84 2.81
C SER A 9 -4.70 -7.84 2.32
N VAL A 10 -3.46 -8.30 2.11
CA VAL A 10 -2.37 -7.44 1.57
C VAL A 10 -2.78 -6.76 0.26
N LEU A 11 -3.60 -7.40 -0.57
CA LEU A 11 -4.08 -6.83 -1.83
C LEU A 11 -4.99 -5.60 -1.62
N GLN A 12 -5.81 -5.64 -0.57
CA GLN A 12 -6.67 -4.51 -0.18
C GLN A 12 -5.83 -3.36 0.36
N ARG A 13 -4.79 -3.67 1.15
CA ARG A 13 -3.86 -2.68 1.71
C ARG A 13 -3.14 -1.89 0.63
N ILE A 14 -2.68 -2.54 -0.44
CA ILE A 14 -2.03 -1.85 -1.58
C ILE A 14 -2.98 -0.83 -2.24
N SER A 15 -4.29 -1.08 -2.20
CA SER A 15 -5.27 -0.14 -2.75
C SER A 15 -5.56 1.04 -1.82
N GLU A 16 -5.23 0.96 -0.53
CA GLU A 16 -5.29 2.10 0.40
C GLU A 16 -4.18 3.12 0.09
N ASP A 17 -3.02 2.69 -0.45
CA ASP A 17 -1.92 3.58 -0.85
C ASP A 17 -2.34 4.57 -1.96
N LEU A 18 -3.43 4.29 -2.66
CA LEU A 18 -4.01 5.16 -3.70
C LEU A 18 -4.97 6.23 -3.16
N GLU A 19 -5.14 6.35 -1.85
CA GLU A 19 -6.01 7.37 -1.22
C GLU A 19 -5.62 8.80 -1.66
N TYR A 20 -4.32 9.07 -1.80
CA TYR A 20 -3.79 10.38 -2.17
C TYR A 20 -3.37 10.46 -3.66
N SER A 21 -3.99 9.67 -4.54
CA SER A 21 -3.66 9.64 -5.98
C SER A 21 -3.74 11.01 -6.66
N TYR A 22 -4.58 11.91 -6.17
CA TYR A 22 -4.74 13.28 -6.69
C TYR A 22 -3.43 14.09 -6.69
N LEU A 23 -2.46 13.75 -5.82
CA LEU A 23 -1.14 14.36 -5.83
C LEU A 23 -0.39 14.12 -7.14
N LEU A 24 -0.63 12.97 -7.79
CA LEU A 24 -0.05 12.67 -9.09
C LEU A 24 -0.70 13.49 -10.20
N ASP A 25 -2.01 13.70 -10.12
CA ASP A 25 -2.76 14.54 -11.07
C ASP A 25 -2.29 16.00 -10.96
N GLU A 26 -2.20 16.54 -9.74
CA GLU A 26 -1.69 17.90 -9.51
C GLU A 26 -0.22 18.05 -9.92
N GLY A 27 0.59 17.02 -9.69
CA GLY A 27 1.98 16.96 -10.13
C GLY A 27 2.10 17.00 -11.66
N ALA A 28 1.23 16.27 -12.37
CA ALA A 28 1.24 16.21 -13.83
C ALA A 28 0.92 17.56 -14.50
N GLU A 29 0.21 18.45 -13.81
CA GLU A 29 -0.07 19.81 -14.28
C GLU A 29 1.12 20.78 -14.14
N LYS A 30 2.18 20.41 -13.41
CA LYS A 30 3.36 21.27 -13.21
C LYS A 30 4.26 21.25 -14.43
N ASN A 31 4.85 22.41 -14.74
CA ASN A 31 5.79 22.58 -15.86
C ASN A 31 7.26 22.38 -15.44
N ASP A 32 7.56 22.50 -14.15
CA ASP A 32 8.90 22.31 -13.60
C ASP A 32 9.09 20.89 -13.09
N SER A 33 10.21 20.26 -13.46
CA SER A 33 10.49 18.87 -13.12
C SER A 33 10.80 18.67 -11.63
N LEU A 34 11.33 19.69 -10.95
CA LEU A 34 11.55 19.62 -9.50
C LEU A 34 10.21 19.68 -8.75
N GLU A 35 9.29 20.55 -9.17
CA GLU A 35 7.94 20.54 -8.61
C GLU A 35 7.23 19.20 -8.83
N GLN A 36 7.29 18.63 -10.05
CA GLN A 36 6.76 17.30 -10.32
C GLN A 36 7.33 16.24 -9.38
N MET A 37 8.65 16.26 -9.16
CA MET A 37 9.32 15.33 -8.24
C MET A 37 8.85 15.50 -6.79
N CYS A 38 8.59 16.74 -6.34
CA CYS A 38 8.03 16.99 -5.01
C CYS A 38 6.65 16.35 -4.82
N PHE A 39 5.79 16.37 -5.84
CA PHE A 39 4.48 15.71 -5.79
C PHE A 39 4.61 14.19 -5.76
N VAL A 40 5.51 13.60 -6.56
CA VAL A 40 5.79 12.16 -6.53
C VAL A 40 6.34 11.74 -5.16
N ALA A 41 7.25 12.53 -4.57
CA ALA A 41 7.78 12.26 -3.24
C ALA A 41 6.69 12.39 -2.16
N ALA A 42 5.82 13.39 -2.25
CA ALA A 42 4.68 13.55 -1.35
C ALA A 42 3.71 12.36 -1.44
N PHE A 43 3.40 11.91 -2.66
CA PHE A 43 2.59 10.71 -2.89
C PHE A 43 3.23 9.47 -2.25
N ALA A 44 4.52 9.22 -2.49
CA ALA A 44 5.24 8.08 -1.90
C ALA A 44 5.25 8.08 -0.36
N ILE A 45 5.33 9.26 0.27
CA ILE A 45 5.29 9.39 1.73
C ILE A 45 3.86 9.21 2.25
N SER A 46 2.85 9.65 1.50
CA SER A 46 1.44 9.58 1.92
C SER A 46 0.94 8.15 2.15
N ALA A 47 1.50 7.15 1.45
CA ALA A 47 1.28 5.71 1.69
C ALA A 47 1.56 5.27 3.14
N TYR A 48 2.45 5.98 3.84
CA TYR A 48 2.76 5.71 5.25
C TYR A 48 1.80 6.38 6.24
N SER A 49 0.90 7.26 5.79
CA SER A 49 -0.03 7.99 6.67
C SER A 49 -0.91 7.06 7.53
N THR A 50 -1.25 5.88 7.01
CA THR A 50 -2.07 4.85 7.69
C THR A 50 -1.24 3.89 8.55
N THR A 51 0.09 3.84 8.38
CA THR A 51 0.96 2.87 9.05
C THR A 51 1.20 3.14 10.53
N GLY A 52 1.09 4.41 10.98
CA GLY A 52 1.28 4.77 12.40
C GLY A 52 0.24 4.20 13.37
N TYR A 53 -0.95 3.85 12.87
CA TYR A 53 -2.06 3.33 13.68
C TYR A 53 -2.35 1.84 13.45
N ARG A 54 -1.64 1.18 12.54
CA ARG A 54 -1.91 -0.20 12.10
C ARG A 54 -0.67 -1.09 12.27
N THR A 55 -0.45 -1.55 13.51
CA THR A 55 0.65 -2.47 13.89
C THR A 55 0.33 -3.95 13.66
N THR A 56 -0.89 -4.28 13.25
CA THR A 56 -1.34 -5.66 13.03
C THR A 56 -0.98 -6.17 11.64
N LYS A 57 -0.62 -7.45 11.55
CA LYS A 57 -0.29 -8.11 10.29
C LYS A 57 -1.57 -8.28 9.43
N PRO A 58 -1.59 -7.82 8.17
CA PRO A 58 -2.70 -8.11 7.26
C PRO A 58 -2.78 -9.62 6.94
N PHE A 59 -3.95 -10.10 6.50
CA PHE A 59 -4.07 -11.50 6.08
C PHE A 59 -3.16 -11.78 4.90
N ASN A 60 -2.41 -12.88 4.97
CA ASN A 60 -1.60 -13.35 3.85
C ASN A 60 -2.55 -13.88 2.76
N PRO A 61 -2.60 -13.25 1.58
CA PRO A 61 -3.51 -13.68 0.52
C PRO A 61 -3.15 -15.09 0.02
N LEU A 62 -4.17 -15.81 -0.46
CA LEU A 62 -3.96 -17.12 -1.08
C LEU A 62 -3.27 -16.96 -2.44
N LEU A 63 -2.50 -17.96 -2.89
CA LEU A 63 -1.95 -17.96 -4.25
C LEU A 63 -3.10 -17.92 -5.26
N GLY A 64 -3.08 -16.94 -6.17
CA GLY A 64 -4.17 -16.68 -7.11
C GLY A 64 -5.36 -15.92 -6.53
N GLU A 65 -5.29 -15.43 -5.28
CA GLU A 65 -6.25 -14.45 -4.77
C GLU A 65 -6.17 -13.17 -5.61
N THR A 66 -7.34 -12.63 -5.95
CA THR A 66 -7.47 -11.38 -6.72
C THR A 66 -8.28 -10.37 -5.94
N PHE A 67 -7.98 -9.09 -6.14
CA PHE A 67 -8.72 -7.98 -5.58
C PHE A 67 -8.89 -6.89 -6.64
N GLU A 68 -10.11 -6.34 -6.71
CA GLU A 68 -10.44 -5.21 -7.55
C GLU A 68 -11.02 -4.07 -6.70
N CYS A 69 -10.62 -2.85 -7.02
CA CYS A 69 -11.16 -1.64 -6.39
C CYS A 69 -11.41 -0.59 -7.47
N ASP A 70 -12.69 -0.31 -7.75
CA ASP A 70 -13.11 0.73 -8.68
C ASP A 70 -13.45 2.00 -7.89
N ARG A 71 -12.59 3.01 -8.02
CA ARG A 71 -12.78 4.37 -7.49
C ARG A 71 -12.82 5.39 -8.62
N PHE A 72 -13.25 4.97 -9.81
CA PHE A 72 -13.23 5.84 -10.99
C PHE A 72 -14.23 6.98 -10.85
N ALA A 73 -15.38 6.73 -10.21
CA ALA A 73 -16.44 7.72 -10.06
C ALA A 73 -16.07 8.87 -9.11
N ASP A 74 -15.21 8.62 -8.13
CA ASP A 74 -14.88 9.57 -7.08
C ASP A 74 -13.40 10.02 -7.06
N LEU A 75 -12.46 9.11 -7.33
CA LEU A 75 -11.01 9.38 -7.31
C LEU A 75 -10.32 9.19 -8.68
N GLY A 76 -11.04 8.76 -9.72
CA GLY A 76 -10.53 8.66 -11.09
C GLY A 76 -9.67 7.44 -11.40
N TRP A 77 -9.49 6.49 -10.46
CA TRP A 77 -8.63 5.32 -10.65
C TRP A 77 -9.33 3.98 -10.45
N ARG A 78 -8.74 2.91 -10.98
CA ARG A 78 -9.12 1.51 -10.73
C ARG A 78 -7.88 0.68 -10.43
N SER A 79 -7.94 -0.15 -9.41
CA SER A 79 -6.87 -1.05 -8.99
C SER A 79 -7.28 -2.49 -9.25
N LEU A 80 -6.35 -3.27 -9.81
CA LEU A 80 -6.44 -4.72 -9.97
C LEU A 80 -5.16 -5.32 -9.39
N ALA A 81 -5.30 -6.21 -8.42
CA ALA A 81 -4.18 -6.85 -7.74
C ALA A 81 -4.39 -8.37 -7.67
N GLU A 82 -3.31 -9.14 -7.84
CA GLU A 82 -3.32 -10.60 -7.77
C GLU A 82 -2.10 -11.08 -6.97
N GLN A 83 -2.30 -12.09 -6.12
CA GLN A 83 -1.20 -12.77 -5.46
C GLN A 83 -0.57 -13.80 -6.40
N VAL A 84 0.50 -13.40 -7.09
CA VAL A 84 1.15 -14.21 -8.14
C VAL A 84 2.16 -15.23 -7.58
N THR A 85 2.68 -15.02 -6.37
CA THR A 85 3.67 -15.92 -5.75
C THR A 85 3.34 -16.23 -4.29
N GLY A 86 3.66 -17.43 -3.82
CA GLY A 86 3.30 -17.89 -2.46
C GLY A 86 4.22 -17.43 -1.34
N PHE A 87 5.26 -16.63 -1.63
CA PHE A 87 6.32 -16.32 -0.66
C PHE A 87 6.58 -14.81 -0.57
N PHE A 88 5.97 -14.17 0.42
CA PHE A 88 6.42 -12.87 0.92
C PHE A 88 6.98 -13.08 2.33
N PHE A 89 8.30 -13.18 2.46
CA PHE A 89 8.98 -13.36 3.75
C PHE A 89 9.73 -12.07 4.09
N LEU A 90 9.14 -11.24 4.94
CA LEU A 90 9.87 -10.21 5.69
C LEU A 90 10.04 -10.73 7.12
N GLY A 91 11.09 -11.52 7.32
CA GLY A 91 11.55 -11.89 8.65
C GLY A 91 12.55 -10.85 9.15
N LEU A 92 12.15 -10.01 10.11
CA LEU A 92 13.11 -9.29 10.93
C LEU A 92 13.73 -10.30 11.90
N HIS A 93 15.02 -10.61 11.70
CA HIS A 93 15.81 -11.31 12.70
C HIS A 93 16.42 -10.24 13.62
N SER A 94 15.80 -10.00 14.77
CA SER A 94 16.49 -9.36 15.90
C SER A 94 17.41 -10.40 16.51
N GLY A 95 18.68 -10.36 16.13
CA GLY A 95 19.73 -11.06 16.88
C GLY A 95 20.07 -10.23 18.10
N ASP A 96 19.45 -10.54 19.24
CA ASP A 96 19.94 -10.12 20.54
C ASP A 96 20.87 -11.22 21.09
N GLU A 97 21.96 -10.76 21.71
CA GLU A 97 23.12 -11.52 22.18
C GLU A 97 22.83 -12.51 23.34
N GLU A 98 23.77 -13.46 23.46
CA GLU A 98 24.29 -14.09 24.70
C GLU A 98 23.50 -15.26 25.34
N THR A 99 24.03 -16.49 25.18
CA THR A 99 24.79 -17.22 26.23
C THR A 99 25.69 -18.29 25.61
#